data_AF-A0A3C0G963-F1
#
_entry.id   AF-A0A3C0G963-F1
#
_cell.length_a   1.000
_cell.length_b   1.000
_cell.length_c   1.000
_cell.angle_alpha   90.00
_cell.angle_beta   90.00
_cell.angle_gamma   90.00
#
_symmetry.space_group_name_H-M   'P 1'
#
loop_
_entity.id
_entity.type
_entity.pdbx_description
1 polymer ?
#
loop_
_entity_poly.entity_id
_entity_poly.type
_entity_poly.pdbx_seq_one_letter_code
_entity_poly.pdbx_strand_id
1 'polypeptide(L)'
;GNLIEDAPGVMGVKVTDANGYGVKIVEGSVFDTNDTQVARFYTSIFGLGKFNFNPKAGIEYVAKIKFDDGSTKTTKIQKPSKVGISFTVKSVNNDQFVISLTTNVATKEIIDEKQFYLLVHKDGHAYRIPITFPKNKLYVSKVLNKEVLTKGMNILTLFNPDGKPIAERLIFNYADLLDAELELSKLSTASDSLNIQVKLLDTAKALQNLSVSVLPGNTISYNQKNSIYSTFYLKPYVKGFIENPKYYFKDVTPKKEKDLDLLLMTQGWSRYDWTNIFKGTPNRFFEFENGIDLEGTLYGQEVSSNDKLLVSYPDNRSRYLDILDNKFLIPKYFPEKGDMLEFTLINNKTLRKPTVGINMVTAELPEKLDQIWNEKVIPKPEDFNENIKMSGLISDDNTINLNEVTVVEERMKTTVENNVFIPKYLKDKMTEVTEDIEVNFPLVSDIIRSRGYYVREELSFGSTDRVIIRIRTVQSFESKRAMPVPAIYLNNVRLNTFDLLYRMPTNEVESFLIDKTGAGEGVRGSGGVIRIYTRRLPRGYTDQGSSDNTIFKYEFKEGFEKVKKFYTPKYTSYFSNEFENFGTIHWVPELITNENGIATFKILNTFQSNVTFFIEGMGAKGQLISAERNLIIE
;
A
#
# COMPACT_ATOMS: atom_id res chain seq x y z
N GLY A 1 -36.58 -14.67 2.15
CA GLY A 1 -37.97 -15.03 2.48
C GLY A 1 -38.00 -16.25 3.37
N ASN A 2 -39.18 -16.69 3.80
CA ASN A 2 -39.30 -17.83 4.71
C ASN A 2 -39.57 -19.13 3.95
N LEU A 3 -39.05 -20.24 4.47
CA LEU A 3 -39.52 -21.58 4.12
C LEU A 3 -40.82 -21.83 4.89
N ILE A 4 -41.95 -22.07 4.22
CA ILE A 4 -43.28 -22.05 4.83
C ILE A 4 -44.04 -23.32 4.47
N GLU A 5 -44.75 -23.87 5.46
CA GLU A 5 -45.62 -25.04 5.29
C GLU A 5 -46.71 -24.77 4.26
N ASP A 6 -46.90 -25.72 3.33
CA ASP A 6 -47.93 -25.71 2.29
C ASP A 6 -47.88 -24.49 1.36
N ALA A 7 -46.72 -23.86 1.23
CA ALA A 7 -46.49 -22.77 0.29
C ALA A 7 -45.31 -23.08 -0.64
N PRO A 8 -45.44 -22.83 -1.96
CA PRO A 8 -44.34 -22.97 -2.89
C PRO A 8 -43.25 -21.92 -2.63
N GLY A 9 -42.00 -22.32 -2.72
CA GLY A 9 -40.83 -21.44 -2.60
C GLY A 9 -39.62 -21.99 -3.34
N VAL A 10 -38.51 -21.26 -3.22
CA VAL A 10 -37.22 -21.65 -3.79
C VAL A 10 -36.21 -21.73 -2.66
N MET A 11 -35.50 -22.84 -2.57
CA MET A 11 -34.41 -23.03 -1.62
C MET A 11 -33.06 -22.91 -2.33
N GLY A 12 -32.16 -22.10 -1.76
CA GLY A 12 -30.77 -22.04 -2.17
C GLY A 12 -29.93 -23.14 -1.54
N VAL A 13 -28.96 -23.64 -2.29
CA VAL A 13 -28.02 -24.66 -1.85
C VAL A 13 -26.61 -24.16 -2.08
N LYS A 14 -25.76 -24.32 -1.07
CA LYS A 14 -24.31 -24.15 -1.18
C LYS A 14 -23.65 -25.43 -0.69
N VAL A 15 -22.85 -26.04 -1.55
CA VAL A 15 -22.06 -27.24 -1.25
C VAL A 15 -20.60 -26.84 -1.31
N THR A 16 -19.86 -27.08 -0.22
CA THR A 16 -18.43 -26.78 -0.15
C THR A 16 -17.62 -27.97 0.33
N ASP A 17 -16.34 -27.98 -0.02
CA ASP A 17 -15.35 -28.86 0.58
C ASP A 17 -14.95 -28.38 2.00
N ALA A 18 -14.00 -29.08 2.62
CA ALA A 18 -13.46 -28.71 3.94
C ALA A 18 -12.73 -27.35 3.93
N ASN A 19 -12.20 -26.96 2.77
CA ASN A 19 -11.52 -25.70 2.54
C ASN A 19 -12.48 -24.56 2.20
N GLY A 20 -13.80 -24.80 2.16
CA GLY A 20 -14.80 -23.78 1.88
C GLY A 20 -14.95 -23.40 0.40
N TYR A 21 -14.29 -24.12 -0.51
CA TYR A 21 -14.46 -23.98 -1.96
C TYR A 21 -15.71 -24.70 -2.43
N GLY A 22 -16.36 -24.15 -3.46
CA GLY A 22 -17.56 -24.70 -4.04
C GLY A 22 -17.33 -26.06 -4.69
N VAL A 23 -18.27 -26.99 -4.48
CA VAL A 23 -18.21 -28.33 -5.10
C VAL A 23 -19.35 -28.51 -6.08
N LYS A 24 -19.00 -28.75 -7.35
CA LYS A 24 -19.96 -29.21 -8.36
C LYS A 24 -20.37 -30.64 -8.04
N ILE A 25 -21.67 -30.87 -7.87
CA ILE A 25 -22.23 -32.20 -7.55
C ILE A 25 -22.76 -32.87 -8.83
N VAL A 26 -22.83 -34.19 -8.82
CA VAL A 26 -23.54 -34.97 -9.85
C VAL A 26 -25.03 -34.68 -9.75
N GLU A 27 -25.58 -34.77 -8.54
CA GLU A 27 -27.00 -34.60 -8.26
C GLU A 27 -27.26 -34.41 -6.76
N GLY A 28 -28.21 -33.55 -6.43
CA GLY A 28 -28.83 -33.49 -5.11
C GLY A 28 -30.33 -33.80 -5.20
N SER A 29 -30.83 -34.65 -4.30
CA SER A 29 -32.22 -35.08 -4.27
C SER A 29 -32.81 -34.95 -2.87
N VAL A 30 -34.01 -34.40 -2.77
CA VAL A 30 -34.71 -34.17 -1.50
C VAL A 30 -35.77 -35.23 -1.31
N PHE A 31 -35.81 -35.85 -0.14
CA PHE A 31 -36.72 -36.92 0.23
C PHE A 31 -37.53 -36.53 1.47
N ASP A 32 -38.78 -36.99 1.53
CA ASP A 32 -39.64 -36.89 2.71
C ASP A 32 -39.44 -38.08 3.67
N THR A 33 -40.24 -38.13 4.74
CA THR A 33 -40.22 -39.22 5.73
C THR A 33 -40.64 -40.59 5.18
N ASN A 34 -41.28 -40.62 4.00
CA ASN A 34 -41.70 -41.85 3.31
C ASN A 34 -40.70 -42.27 2.22
N ASP A 35 -39.50 -41.67 2.21
CA ASP A 35 -38.46 -41.84 1.17
C ASP A 35 -38.95 -41.51 -0.25
N THR A 36 -39.97 -40.65 -0.37
CA THR A 36 -40.45 -40.14 -1.65
C THR A 36 -39.60 -38.93 -2.07
N GLN A 37 -39.06 -38.96 -3.28
CA GLN A 37 -38.31 -37.83 -3.83
C GLN A 37 -39.25 -36.68 -4.18
N VAL A 38 -39.06 -35.53 -3.53
CA VAL A 38 -39.90 -34.33 -3.70
C VAL A 38 -39.24 -33.21 -4.48
N ALA A 39 -37.90 -33.22 -4.59
CA ALA A 39 -37.17 -32.26 -5.41
C ALA A 39 -35.82 -32.82 -5.89
N ARG A 40 -35.26 -32.17 -6.91
CA ARG A 40 -33.93 -32.45 -7.47
C ARG A 40 -33.22 -31.13 -7.76
N PHE A 41 -31.91 -31.08 -7.55
CA PHE A 41 -31.07 -29.93 -7.85
C PHE A 41 -29.67 -30.33 -8.31
N TYR A 42 -28.98 -29.36 -8.89
CA TYR A 42 -27.58 -29.43 -9.29
C TYR A 42 -26.88 -28.16 -8.80
N THR A 43 -25.56 -28.21 -8.74
CA THR A 43 -24.74 -27.04 -8.41
C THR A 43 -23.90 -26.56 -9.59
N SER A 44 -23.60 -25.26 -9.60
CA SER A 44 -22.62 -24.66 -10.49
C SER A 44 -21.20 -25.08 -10.10
N ILE A 45 -20.20 -24.61 -10.85
CA ILE A 45 -18.78 -24.84 -10.53
C ILE A 45 -18.38 -24.28 -9.16
N PHE A 46 -19.13 -23.30 -8.63
CA PHE A 46 -18.92 -22.72 -7.30
C PHE A 46 -19.76 -23.39 -6.21
N GLY A 47 -20.31 -24.58 -6.49
CA GLY A 47 -21.12 -25.34 -5.55
C GLY A 47 -22.45 -24.68 -5.19
N LEU A 48 -22.93 -23.73 -6.00
CA LEU A 48 -24.18 -23.02 -5.75
C LEU A 48 -25.31 -23.62 -6.58
N GLY A 49 -26.47 -23.84 -5.98
CA GLY A 49 -27.63 -24.44 -6.63
C GLY A 49 -28.94 -23.92 -6.06
N LYS A 50 -30.05 -24.34 -6.68
CA LYS A 50 -31.39 -24.07 -6.16
C LYS A 50 -32.40 -25.11 -6.62
N PHE A 51 -33.49 -25.25 -5.87
CA PHE A 51 -34.66 -26.02 -6.29
C PHE A 51 -35.97 -25.36 -5.84
N ASN A 52 -37.03 -25.64 -6.59
CA ASN A 52 -38.39 -25.32 -6.17
C ASN A 52 -38.84 -26.33 -5.13
N PHE A 53 -39.53 -25.87 -4.10
CA PHE A 53 -39.91 -26.69 -2.98
C PHE A 53 -41.28 -26.26 -2.41
N ASN A 54 -42.10 -27.23 -2.03
CA ASN A 54 -43.42 -27.00 -1.43
C ASN A 54 -43.56 -27.94 -0.22
N PRO A 55 -42.96 -27.58 0.93
CA PRO A 55 -42.93 -28.45 2.10
C PRO A 55 -44.34 -28.63 2.68
N LYS A 56 -44.62 -29.81 3.23
CA LYS A 56 -45.88 -30.14 3.89
C LYS A 56 -45.78 -29.96 5.39
N ALA A 57 -46.88 -29.50 6.01
CA ALA A 57 -46.96 -29.38 7.46
C ALA A 57 -46.66 -30.72 8.15
N GLY A 58 -45.82 -30.68 9.18
CA GLY A 58 -45.46 -31.87 9.98
C GLY A 58 -44.52 -32.89 9.31
N ILE A 59 -44.07 -32.65 8.08
CA ILE A 59 -43.14 -33.54 7.37
C ILE A 59 -41.70 -33.04 7.50
N GLU A 60 -40.78 -33.95 7.83
CA GLU A 60 -39.34 -33.69 7.81
C GLU A 60 -38.72 -34.09 6.48
N TYR A 61 -37.66 -33.38 6.07
CA TYR A 61 -37.01 -33.59 4.78
C TYR A 61 -35.51 -33.76 4.91
N VAL A 62 -34.95 -34.62 4.08
CA VAL A 62 -33.51 -34.83 3.97
C VAL A 62 -33.05 -34.63 2.53
N ALA A 63 -31.89 -34.00 2.35
CA ALA A 63 -31.23 -33.90 1.06
C ALA A 63 -30.10 -34.93 0.97
N LYS A 64 -30.16 -35.83 -0.01
CA LYS A 64 -29.10 -36.78 -0.37
C LYS A 64 -28.31 -36.19 -1.55
N ILE A 65 -27.01 -36.02 -1.38
CA ILE A 65 -26.11 -35.35 -2.32
C ILE A 65 -25.13 -36.39 -2.86
N LYS A 66 -25.00 -36.50 -4.18
CA LYS A 66 -24.07 -37.40 -4.86
C LYS A 66 -22.92 -36.60 -5.50
N PHE A 67 -21.69 -37.00 -5.19
CA PHE A 67 -20.47 -36.39 -5.70
C PHE A 67 -19.86 -37.18 -6.87
N ASP A 68 -18.90 -36.58 -7.57
CA ASP A 68 -18.27 -37.16 -8.75
C ASP A 68 -17.44 -38.41 -8.43
N ASP A 69 -16.93 -38.53 -7.21
CA ASP A 69 -16.21 -39.72 -6.70
C ASP A 69 -17.14 -40.89 -6.34
N GLY A 70 -18.45 -40.72 -6.51
CA GLY A 70 -19.48 -41.70 -6.16
C GLY A 70 -19.90 -41.68 -4.69
N SER A 71 -19.23 -40.88 -3.84
CA SER A 71 -19.64 -40.72 -2.45
C SER A 71 -20.99 -40.01 -2.34
N THR A 72 -21.67 -40.25 -1.21
CA THR A 72 -22.95 -39.58 -0.91
C THR A 72 -22.94 -38.96 0.46
N LYS A 73 -23.58 -37.79 0.59
CA LYS A 73 -23.77 -37.10 1.86
C LYS A 73 -25.24 -36.79 2.06
N THR A 74 -25.74 -37.07 3.25
CA THR A 74 -27.14 -36.76 3.61
C THR A 74 -27.15 -35.65 4.64
N THR A 75 -28.02 -34.66 4.46
CA THR A 75 -28.22 -33.56 5.40
C THR A 75 -29.70 -33.31 5.65
N LYS A 76 -30.06 -32.91 6.87
CA LYS A 76 -31.44 -32.54 7.21
C LYS A 76 -31.74 -31.14 6.69
N ILE A 77 -32.94 -30.92 6.18
CA ILE A 77 -33.45 -29.59 5.82
C ILE A 77 -34.11 -28.98 7.05
N GLN A 78 -33.95 -27.66 7.24
CA GLN A 78 -34.60 -26.92 8.31
C GLN A 78 -36.13 -27.07 8.26
N LYS A 79 -36.79 -27.07 9.41
CA LYS A 79 -38.24 -27.18 9.46
C LYS A 79 -38.91 -25.94 8.84
N PRO A 80 -39.95 -26.12 8.02
CA PRO A 80 -40.73 -25.00 7.51
C PRO A 80 -41.45 -24.27 8.65
N SER A 81 -41.62 -22.95 8.50
CA SER A 81 -42.41 -22.14 9.42
C SER A 81 -43.91 -22.29 9.14
N LYS A 82 -44.73 -22.30 10.19
CA LYS A 82 -46.19 -22.36 10.06
C LYS A 82 -46.80 -21.12 9.41
N VAL A 83 -46.15 -19.96 9.60
CA VAL A 83 -46.59 -18.67 9.06
C VAL A 83 -45.42 -17.92 8.44
N GLY A 84 -45.69 -17.18 7.36
CA GLY A 84 -44.68 -16.37 6.69
C GLY A 84 -45.00 -16.07 5.23
N ILE A 85 -44.06 -15.37 4.57
CA ILE A 85 -44.13 -15.09 3.14
C ILE A 85 -42.84 -15.54 2.45
N SER A 86 -42.99 -16.34 1.40
CA SER A 86 -41.90 -16.75 0.52
C SER A 86 -41.75 -15.70 -0.56
N PHE A 87 -40.50 -15.38 -0.91
CA PHE A 87 -40.17 -14.27 -1.80
C PHE A 87 -39.23 -14.77 -2.88
N THR A 88 -39.72 -14.79 -4.12
CA THR A 88 -38.96 -15.16 -5.31
C THR A 88 -38.87 -14.00 -6.28
N VAL A 89 -37.70 -13.85 -6.92
CA VAL A 89 -37.46 -12.91 -8.01
C VAL A 89 -36.97 -13.68 -9.22
N LYS A 90 -37.46 -13.33 -10.40
CA LYS A 90 -37.04 -13.94 -11.67
C LYS A 90 -36.94 -12.88 -12.76
N SER A 91 -35.83 -12.87 -13.49
CA SER A 91 -35.74 -12.04 -14.71
C SER A 91 -36.67 -12.59 -15.77
N VAL A 92 -37.43 -11.70 -16.43
CA VAL A 92 -38.33 -12.05 -17.53
C VAL A 92 -37.60 -11.86 -18.85
N ASN A 93 -36.97 -10.70 -19.02
CA ASN A 93 -36.14 -10.33 -20.16
C ASN A 93 -35.06 -9.33 -19.69
N ASN A 94 -34.45 -8.60 -20.63
CA ASN A 94 -33.41 -7.62 -20.32
C ASN A 94 -33.94 -6.43 -19.52
N ASP A 95 -35.22 -6.07 -19.67
CA ASP A 95 -35.80 -4.83 -19.13
C ASP A 95 -36.74 -5.08 -17.96
N GLN A 96 -37.18 -6.32 -17.73
CA GLN A 96 -38.22 -6.64 -16.77
C GLN A 96 -37.86 -7.83 -15.89
N PHE A 97 -38.35 -7.77 -14.66
CA PHE A 97 -38.31 -8.86 -13.71
C PHE A 97 -39.66 -9.01 -13.00
N VAL A 98 -39.94 -10.23 -12.55
CA VAL A 98 -41.13 -10.54 -11.80
C VAL A 98 -40.77 -10.84 -10.36
N ILE A 99 -41.51 -10.23 -9.46
CA ILE A 99 -41.55 -10.56 -8.05
C ILE A 99 -42.75 -11.45 -7.82
N SER A 100 -42.55 -12.57 -7.15
CA SER A 100 -43.64 -13.45 -6.70
C SER A 100 -43.52 -13.68 -5.20
N LEU A 101 -44.61 -13.35 -4.50
CA LEU A 101 -44.78 -13.61 -3.09
C LEU A 101 -45.84 -14.69 -2.92
N THR A 102 -45.51 -15.71 -2.14
CA THR A 102 -46.39 -16.87 -1.89
C THR A 102 -46.51 -17.09 -0.39
N THR A 103 -47.66 -17.58 0.03
CA THR A 103 -47.99 -17.79 1.44
C THR A 103 -48.91 -19.01 1.59
N ASN A 104 -49.36 -19.30 2.81
CA ASN A 104 -50.28 -20.38 3.11
C ASN A 104 -51.58 -19.86 3.76
N VAL A 105 -52.54 -20.76 3.99
CA VAL A 105 -53.86 -20.40 4.56
C VAL A 105 -53.72 -19.76 5.94
N ALA A 106 -52.90 -20.34 6.83
CA ALA A 106 -52.70 -19.83 8.18
C ALA A 106 -52.15 -18.40 8.21
N THR A 107 -51.21 -18.09 7.31
CA THR A 107 -50.71 -16.72 7.19
C THR A 107 -51.76 -15.80 6.59
N LYS A 108 -52.54 -16.26 5.60
CA LYS A 108 -53.58 -15.47 4.94
C LYS A 108 -54.65 -14.99 5.94
N GLU A 109 -55.02 -15.82 6.92
CA GLU A 109 -55.92 -15.46 8.02
C GLU A 109 -55.38 -14.32 8.91
N ILE A 110 -54.06 -14.27 9.10
CA ILE A 110 -53.39 -13.26 9.93
C ILE A 110 -53.23 -11.93 9.19
N ILE A 111 -52.79 -12.00 7.94
CA ILE A 111 -52.47 -10.81 7.14
C ILE A 111 -53.72 -10.18 6.51
N ASP A 112 -54.76 -10.99 6.30
CA ASP A 112 -56.01 -10.59 5.65
C ASP A 112 -55.76 -9.88 4.30
N GLU A 113 -56.56 -8.88 3.94
CA GLU A 113 -56.37 -7.99 2.78
C GLU A 113 -55.55 -6.74 3.14
N LYS A 114 -54.76 -6.77 4.23
CA LYS A 114 -53.91 -5.64 4.62
C LYS A 114 -52.80 -5.40 3.59
N GLN A 115 -52.46 -4.13 3.42
CA GLN A 115 -51.45 -3.68 2.48
C GLN A 115 -50.03 -3.79 3.05
N PHE A 116 -49.17 -4.49 2.32
CA PHE A 116 -47.72 -4.59 2.51
C PHE A 116 -47.01 -3.55 1.64
N TYR A 117 -45.73 -3.33 1.92
CA TYR A 117 -44.90 -2.45 1.11
C TYR A 117 -43.61 -3.15 0.71
N LEU A 118 -43.35 -3.24 -0.58
CA LEU A 118 -42.06 -3.63 -1.10
C LEU A 118 -41.22 -2.37 -1.31
N LEU A 119 -40.06 -2.32 -0.68
CA LEU A 119 -39.06 -1.28 -0.86
C LEU A 119 -37.94 -1.82 -1.76
N VAL A 120 -37.72 -1.18 -2.90
CA VAL A 120 -36.52 -1.39 -3.73
C VAL A 120 -35.56 -0.26 -3.40
N HIS A 121 -34.39 -0.56 -2.85
CA HIS A 121 -33.50 0.49 -2.35
C HIS A 121 -32.01 0.18 -2.50
N LYS A 122 -31.22 1.26 -2.58
CA LYS A 122 -29.76 1.26 -2.60
C LYS A 122 -29.24 2.66 -2.24
N ASP A 123 -28.29 2.76 -1.31
CA ASP A 123 -27.53 3.98 -1.00
C ASP A 123 -28.40 5.26 -0.92
N GLY A 124 -29.49 5.19 -0.16
CA GLY A 124 -30.44 6.30 0.03
C GLY A 124 -31.54 6.47 -1.04
N HIS A 125 -31.40 5.83 -2.21
CA HIS A 125 -32.44 5.80 -3.23
C HIS A 125 -33.45 4.70 -2.88
N ALA A 126 -34.74 5.00 -2.98
CA ALA A 126 -35.79 4.05 -2.65
C ALA A 126 -37.06 4.23 -3.48
N TYR A 127 -37.60 3.10 -3.97
CA TYR A 127 -38.90 3.01 -4.63
C TYR A 127 -39.82 2.13 -3.79
N ARG A 128 -40.97 2.67 -3.40
CA ARG A 128 -41.99 1.97 -2.60
C ARG A 128 -43.13 1.49 -3.48
N ILE A 129 -43.44 0.20 -3.39
CA ILE A 129 -44.46 -0.46 -4.19
C ILE A 129 -45.48 -1.10 -3.23
N PRO A 130 -46.78 -0.70 -3.29
CA PRO A 130 -47.81 -1.32 -2.47
C PRO A 130 -48.12 -2.74 -2.97
N ILE A 131 -48.31 -3.66 -2.02
CA ILE A 131 -48.57 -5.07 -2.28
C ILE A 131 -49.75 -5.52 -1.43
N THR A 132 -50.75 -6.13 -2.04
CA THR A 132 -51.89 -6.72 -1.33
C THR A 132 -52.15 -8.11 -1.88
N PHE A 133 -52.33 -9.09 -1.00
CA PHE A 133 -52.72 -10.45 -1.39
C PHE A 133 -54.23 -10.46 -1.71
N PRO A 134 -54.65 -10.86 -2.93
CA PRO A 134 -56.07 -10.94 -3.26
C PRO A 134 -56.82 -11.88 -2.32
N LYS A 135 -58.10 -11.59 -2.03
CA LYS A 135 -58.94 -12.33 -1.07
C LYS A 135 -58.83 -13.86 -1.18
N ASN A 136 -58.98 -14.39 -2.39
CA ASN A 136 -59.02 -15.82 -2.66
C ASN A 136 -57.70 -16.38 -3.23
N LYS A 137 -56.57 -15.70 -3.01
CA LYS A 137 -55.26 -16.13 -3.53
C LYS A 137 -54.19 -16.16 -2.44
N LEU A 138 -53.41 -17.24 -2.45
CA LEU A 138 -52.22 -17.42 -1.60
C LEU A 138 -50.94 -16.87 -2.23
N TYR A 139 -51.06 -16.06 -3.28
CA TYR A 139 -49.92 -15.50 -3.99
C TYR A 139 -50.26 -14.13 -4.58
N VAL A 140 -49.21 -13.34 -4.80
CA VAL A 140 -49.25 -12.10 -5.57
C VAL A 140 -47.98 -12.01 -6.40
N SER A 141 -48.13 -11.64 -7.66
CA SER A 141 -47.01 -11.41 -8.57
C SER A 141 -47.09 -10.01 -9.15
N LYS A 142 -45.94 -9.34 -9.25
CA LYS A 142 -45.79 -8.02 -9.85
C LYS A 142 -44.65 -8.06 -10.86
N VAL A 143 -44.92 -7.60 -12.07
CA VAL A 143 -43.90 -7.36 -13.09
C VAL A 143 -43.44 -5.93 -12.94
N LEU A 144 -42.13 -5.73 -12.89
CA LEU A 144 -41.49 -4.43 -12.72
C LEU A 144 -40.46 -4.22 -13.83
N ASN A 145 -40.35 -2.99 -14.32
CA ASN A 145 -39.26 -2.58 -15.20
C ASN A 145 -37.98 -2.40 -14.36
N LYS A 146 -36.83 -2.78 -14.91
CA LYS A 146 -35.51 -2.62 -14.28
C LYS A 146 -35.09 -1.16 -14.12
N GLU A 147 -35.81 -0.21 -14.72
CA GLU A 147 -35.65 1.23 -14.47
C GLU A 147 -35.85 1.62 -13.00
N VAL A 148 -36.61 0.83 -12.23
CA VAL A 148 -36.74 1.03 -10.77
C VAL A 148 -35.49 0.58 -10.01
N LEU A 149 -34.56 -0.10 -10.69
CA LEU A 149 -33.29 -0.56 -10.14
C LEU A 149 -32.20 0.43 -10.47
N THR A 150 -31.38 0.73 -9.49
CA THR A 150 -30.13 1.43 -9.71
C THR A 150 -29.07 0.49 -10.30
N LYS A 151 -28.02 1.01 -10.92
CA LYS A 151 -26.88 0.21 -11.42
C LYS A 151 -26.22 -0.58 -10.28
N GLY A 152 -25.88 -1.84 -10.51
CA GLY A 152 -25.22 -2.72 -9.54
C GLY A 152 -26.19 -3.38 -8.54
N MET A 153 -25.81 -3.46 -7.27
CA MET A 153 -26.61 -4.15 -6.25
C MET A 153 -27.87 -3.38 -5.86
N ASN A 154 -29.02 -4.06 -5.78
CA ASN A 154 -30.27 -3.53 -5.27
C ASN A 154 -30.86 -4.45 -4.20
N ILE A 155 -31.48 -3.85 -3.18
CA ILE A 155 -32.05 -4.56 -2.04
C ILE A 155 -33.57 -4.44 -2.12
N LEU A 156 -34.26 -5.56 -2.10
CA LEU A 156 -35.71 -5.64 -2.09
C LEU A 156 -36.16 -6.08 -0.71
N THR A 157 -36.81 -5.20 0.04
CA THR A 157 -37.28 -5.46 1.40
C THR A 157 -38.81 -5.42 1.44
N LEU A 158 -39.44 -6.50 1.87
CA LEU A 158 -40.88 -6.57 2.10
C LEU A 158 -41.19 -6.18 3.53
N PHE A 159 -42.04 -5.16 3.70
CA PHE A 159 -42.56 -4.67 4.96
C PHE A 159 -44.00 -5.11 5.16
N ASN A 160 -44.31 -5.53 6.38
CA ASN A 160 -45.67 -5.80 6.81
C ASN A 160 -46.46 -4.48 7.02
N PRO A 161 -47.79 -4.55 7.26
CA PRO A 161 -48.62 -3.37 7.50
C PRO A 161 -48.17 -2.52 8.70
N ASP A 162 -47.48 -3.12 9.68
CA ASP A 162 -46.94 -2.43 10.87
C ASP A 162 -45.58 -1.76 10.60
N GLY A 163 -45.08 -1.80 9.36
CA GLY A 163 -43.78 -1.23 8.99
C GLY A 163 -42.58 -2.08 9.42
N LYS A 164 -42.76 -3.35 9.76
CA LYS A 164 -41.66 -4.28 10.08
C LYS A 164 -41.15 -5.01 8.84
N PRO A 165 -39.84 -5.08 8.61
CA PRO A 165 -39.26 -5.86 7.51
C PRO A 165 -39.38 -7.35 7.81
N ILE A 166 -39.94 -8.13 6.87
CA ILE A 166 -40.24 -9.55 7.06
C ILE A 166 -39.54 -10.47 6.05
N ALA A 167 -39.07 -9.93 4.92
CA ALA A 167 -38.31 -10.69 3.94
C ALA A 167 -37.44 -9.76 3.10
N GLU A 168 -36.26 -10.24 2.72
CA GLU A 168 -35.36 -9.51 1.83
C GLU A 168 -34.83 -10.38 0.70
N ARG A 169 -34.47 -9.71 -0.39
CA ARG A 169 -33.81 -10.29 -1.55
C ARG A 169 -32.84 -9.28 -2.17
N LEU A 170 -31.60 -9.69 -2.35
CA LEU A 170 -30.61 -8.96 -3.15
C LEU A 170 -30.78 -9.29 -4.64
N ILE A 171 -30.68 -8.30 -5.53
CA ILE A 171 -30.60 -8.52 -6.97
C ILE A 171 -29.54 -7.63 -7.59
N PHE A 172 -28.89 -8.11 -8.64
CA PHE A 172 -27.89 -7.34 -9.36
C PHE A 172 -28.45 -6.82 -10.68
N ASN A 173 -28.26 -5.53 -10.94
CA ASN A 173 -28.58 -4.89 -12.20
C ASN A 173 -27.30 -4.60 -12.99
N TYR A 174 -27.12 -5.30 -14.11
CA TYR A 174 -25.99 -5.11 -15.03
C TYR A 174 -26.15 -3.90 -15.96
N ALA A 175 -27.34 -3.29 -16.00
CA ALA A 175 -27.58 -2.12 -16.83
C ALA A 175 -26.54 -1.03 -16.57
N ASP A 176 -25.99 -0.54 -17.68
CA ASP A 176 -24.98 0.50 -17.76
C ASP A 176 -23.67 0.22 -16.99
N LEU A 177 -23.47 -1.02 -16.52
CA LEU A 177 -22.33 -1.39 -15.67
C LEU A 177 -21.06 -1.63 -16.49
N LEU A 178 -21.23 -2.07 -17.73
CA LEU A 178 -20.17 -2.52 -18.63
C LEU A 178 -19.87 -1.51 -19.75
N ASP A 179 -20.51 -0.33 -19.71
CA ASP A 179 -20.46 0.71 -20.74
C ASP A 179 -19.13 1.45 -20.83
N ALA A 180 -18.14 1.11 -20.01
CA ALA A 180 -16.77 1.51 -20.31
C ALA A 180 -16.24 0.66 -21.49
N GLU A 181 -16.89 0.79 -22.65
CA GLU A 181 -16.30 0.36 -23.90
C GLU A 181 -15.03 1.17 -24.08
N LEU A 182 -13.92 0.45 -24.00
CA LEU A 182 -12.59 1.00 -24.12
C LEU A 182 -11.97 0.43 -25.40
N GLU A 183 -11.50 1.35 -26.23
CA GLU A 183 -10.72 1.10 -27.42
C GLU A 183 -9.24 1.29 -27.09
N LEU A 184 -8.43 0.31 -27.49
CA LEU A 184 -6.98 0.33 -27.36
C LEU A 184 -6.37 0.30 -28.76
N SER A 185 -5.47 1.24 -29.05
CA SER A 185 -4.82 1.31 -30.35
C SER A 185 -3.34 1.68 -30.25
N LYS A 186 -2.54 1.14 -31.18
CA LYS A 186 -1.15 1.54 -31.41
C LYS A 186 -1.15 2.77 -32.33
N LEU A 187 -0.70 3.92 -31.83
CA LEU A 187 -0.63 5.16 -32.62
C LEU A 187 0.61 5.21 -33.51
N SER A 188 1.75 4.79 -32.98
CA SER A 188 3.04 4.83 -33.67
C SER A 188 4.05 3.91 -33.02
N THR A 189 5.04 3.51 -33.81
CA THR A 189 6.22 2.76 -33.36
C THR A 189 7.43 3.67 -33.47
N ALA A 190 8.14 3.88 -32.36
CA ALA A 190 9.48 4.42 -32.34
C ALA A 190 10.49 3.27 -32.25
N SER A 191 11.79 3.59 -32.35
CA SER A 191 12.86 2.57 -32.38
C SER A 191 12.83 1.64 -31.16
N ASP A 192 12.58 2.17 -29.97
CA ASP A 192 12.61 1.44 -28.70
C ASP A 192 11.24 1.36 -28.00
N SER A 193 10.21 2.00 -28.55
CA SER A 193 8.95 2.21 -27.83
C SER A 193 7.72 2.20 -28.74
N LEU A 194 6.59 1.81 -28.17
CA LEU A 194 5.27 1.85 -28.81
C LEU A 194 4.44 2.93 -28.12
N ASN A 195 3.80 3.78 -28.91
CA ASN A 195 2.86 4.78 -28.40
C ASN A 195 1.45 4.21 -28.42
N ILE A 196 0.88 4.02 -27.23
CA ILE A 196 -0.42 3.39 -27.03
C ILE A 196 -1.45 4.46 -26.69
N GLN A 197 -2.63 4.36 -27.29
CA GLN A 197 -3.79 5.16 -26.95
C GLN A 197 -4.85 4.29 -26.28
N VAL A 198 -5.39 4.80 -25.18
CA VAL A 198 -6.61 4.33 -24.55
C VAL A 198 -7.68 5.38 -24.81
N LYS A 199 -8.82 4.94 -25.34
CA LYS A 199 -9.99 5.79 -25.59
C LYS A 199 -11.23 5.15 -24.99
N LEU A 200 -11.95 5.93 -24.18
CA LEU A 200 -13.22 5.54 -23.61
C LEU A 200 -14.35 6.00 -24.54
N LEU A 201 -15.24 5.09 -24.93
CA LEU A 201 -16.25 5.34 -25.95
C LEU A 201 -17.53 5.99 -25.39
N ASP A 202 -17.90 5.67 -24.14
CA ASP A 202 -19.19 6.09 -23.55
C ASP A 202 -19.07 6.94 -22.28
N THR A 203 -17.91 7.54 -22.03
CA THR A 203 -17.75 8.40 -20.86
C THR A 203 -18.15 9.84 -21.18
N ALA A 204 -19.22 10.31 -20.55
CA ALA A 204 -19.62 11.71 -20.56
C ALA A 204 -18.48 12.61 -20.05
N LYS A 205 -17.71 13.21 -20.97
CA LYS A 205 -16.77 14.35 -20.81
C LYS A 205 -16.24 14.57 -19.38
N ALA A 206 -15.62 13.55 -18.79
CA ALA A 206 -15.11 13.62 -17.43
C ALA A 206 -13.77 12.91 -17.37
N LEU A 207 -12.81 13.55 -16.70
CA LEU A 207 -11.49 12.98 -16.43
C LEU A 207 -11.68 11.64 -15.68
N GLN A 208 -10.99 10.61 -16.17
CA GLN A 208 -10.94 9.29 -15.57
C GLN A 208 -9.51 9.02 -15.13
N ASN A 209 -9.34 8.41 -13.96
CA ASN A 209 -8.04 7.96 -13.49
C ASN A 209 -7.94 6.44 -13.67
N LEU A 210 -7.03 6.01 -14.53
CA LEU A 210 -6.83 4.60 -14.89
C LEU A 210 -5.46 4.11 -14.38
N SER A 211 -5.42 2.86 -13.94
CA SER A 211 -4.19 2.08 -13.79
C SER A 211 -4.13 1.05 -14.92
N VAL A 212 -3.00 0.98 -15.61
CA VAL A 212 -2.81 0.11 -16.78
C VAL A 212 -1.61 -0.80 -16.56
N SER A 213 -1.85 -2.11 -16.48
CA SER A 213 -0.79 -3.13 -16.49
C SER A 213 -0.68 -3.75 -17.87
N VAL A 214 0.54 -3.84 -18.39
CA VAL A 214 0.84 -4.32 -19.74
C VAL A 214 1.72 -5.56 -19.65
N LEU A 215 1.18 -6.69 -20.08
CA LEU A 215 1.80 -8.01 -20.00
C LEU A 215 1.83 -8.68 -21.38
N PRO A 216 2.70 -9.68 -21.60
CA PRO A 216 2.67 -10.46 -22.84
C PRO A 216 1.33 -11.17 -23.04
N GLY A 217 0.96 -11.40 -24.31
CA GLY A 217 -0.36 -11.92 -24.69
C GLY A 217 -0.73 -13.29 -24.09
N ASN A 218 0.28 -14.12 -23.82
CA ASN A 218 0.13 -15.47 -23.26
C ASN A 218 0.36 -15.52 -21.74
N THR A 219 0.39 -14.38 -21.06
CA THR A 219 0.74 -14.33 -19.63
C THR A 219 -0.18 -15.20 -18.79
N ILE A 220 0.42 -16.00 -17.90
CA ILE A 220 -0.29 -16.74 -16.85
C ILE A 220 -0.11 -16.10 -15.47
N SER A 221 0.63 -15.00 -15.40
CA SER A 221 0.93 -14.31 -14.14
C SER A 221 -0.23 -13.48 -13.61
N TYR A 222 -1.17 -13.10 -14.47
CA TYR A 222 -2.34 -12.34 -14.06
C TYR A 222 -3.48 -13.25 -13.57
N ASN A 223 -3.35 -13.76 -12.34
CA ASN A 223 -4.36 -14.57 -11.65
C ASN A 223 -5.14 -13.74 -10.60
N GLN A 224 -5.46 -12.48 -10.90
CA GLN A 224 -6.26 -11.68 -9.97
C GLN A 224 -7.72 -12.14 -9.99
N LYS A 225 -8.16 -12.70 -8.85
CA LYS A 225 -9.56 -13.15 -8.65
C LYS A 225 -10.53 -12.00 -8.42
N ASN A 226 -10.01 -10.83 -8.08
CA ASN A 226 -10.78 -9.62 -7.80
C ASN A 226 -10.55 -8.58 -8.90
N SER A 227 -11.60 -7.85 -9.24
CA SER A 227 -11.55 -6.61 -10.03
C SER A 227 -12.19 -5.47 -9.25
N ILE A 228 -12.03 -4.22 -9.71
CA ILE A 228 -12.67 -3.07 -9.07
C ILE A 228 -14.19 -3.25 -9.02
N TYR A 229 -14.81 -3.83 -10.06
CA TYR A 229 -16.25 -4.13 -10.06
C TYR A 229 -16.64 -5.10 -8.95
N SER A 230 -15.91 -6.20 -8.80
CA SER A 230 -16.23 -7.16 -7.74
C SER A 230 -16.04 -6.58 -6.34
N THR A 231 -15.05 -5.71 -6.16
CA THR A 231 -14.72 -5.08 -4.88
C THR A 231 -15.75 -4.06 -4.46
N PHE A 232 -16.27 -3.24 -5.39
CA PHE A 232 -17.20 -2.16 -5.06
C PHE A 232 -18.67 -2.53 -5.24
N TYR A 233 -19.02 -3.36 -6.24
CA TYR A 233 -20.41 -3.68 -6.54
C TYR A 233 -20.92 -4.97 -5.92
N LEU A 234 -20.05 -5.87 -5.45
CA LEU A 234 -20.44 -7.18 -4.93
C LEU A 234 -20.05 -7.40 -3.46
N LYS A 235 -18.75 -7.36 -3.16
CA LYS A 235 -18.22 -7.71 -1.82
C LYS A 235 -18.88 -6.97 -0.65
N PRO A 236 -19.23 -5.67 -0.73
CA PRO A 236 -19.83 -4.96 0.40
C PRO A 236 -21.23 -5.44 0.79
N TYR A 237 -21.89 -6.22 -0.08
CA TYR A 237 -23.28 -6.66 0.07
C TYR A 237 -23.41 -8.14 0.41
N VAL A 238 -22.35 -8.93 0.25
CA VAL A 238 -22.38 -10.38 0.41
C VAL A 238 -21.57 -10.75 1.64
N LYS A 239 -22.15 -11.58 2.50
CA LYS A 239 -21.44 -12.11 3.66
C LYS A 239 -20.86 -13.47 3.32
N GLY A 240 -19.55 -13.59 3.31
CA GLY A 240 -18.81 -14.84 3.18
C GLY A 240 -17.66 -14.73 2.19
N PHE A 241 -16.87 -15.79 2.13
CA PHE A 241 -15.92 -15.98 1.03
C PHE A 241 -16.67 -16.15 -0.30
N ILE A 242 -16.31 -15.32 -1.27
CA ILE A 242 -16.81 -15.39 -2.65
C ILE A 242 -15.69 -15.97 -3.51
N GLU A 243 -15.95 -17.11 -4.11
CA GLU A 243 -14.99 -17.77 -4.99
C GLU A 243 -14.93 -17.06 -6.35
N ASN A 244 -13.72 -16.69 -6.78
CA ASN A 244 -13.44 -15.97 -8.03
C ASN A 244 -14.43 -14.83 -8.37
N PRO A 245 -14.52 -13.76 -7.57
CA PRO A 245 -15.50 -12.69 -7.76
C PRO A 245 -15.47 -12.03 -9.15
N LYS A 246 -14.30 -11.93 -9.79
CA LYS A 246 -14.12 -11.40 -11.16
C LYS A 246 -14.96 -12.17 -12.19
N TYR A 247 -15.25 -13.46 -11.97
CA TYR A 247 -16.05 -14.30 -12.86
C TYR A 247 -17.40 -13.68 -13.23
N TYR A 248 -18.07 -13.04 -12.27
CA TYR A 248 -19.43 -12.50 -12.46
C TYR A 248 -19.47 -11.21 -13.31
N PHE A 249 -18.30 -10.64 -13.62
CA PHE A 249 -18.17 -9.33 -14.28
C PHE A 249 -17.35 -9.36 -15.57
N LYS A 250 -16.54 -10.41 -15.79
CA LYS A 250 -15.85 -10.64 -17.07
C LYS A 250 -16.81 -11.29 -18.07
N ASP A 251 -16.85 -10.85 -19.33
CA ASP A 251 -17.63 -11.45 -20.43
C ASP A 251 -19.00 -11.99 -19.98
N VAL A 252 -19.87 -11.07 -19.53
CA VAL A 252 -21.13 -11.42 -18.87
C VAL A 252 -22.05 -12.15 -19.85
N THR A 253 -22.50 -13.34 -19.45
CA THR A 253 -23.44 -14.18 -20.21
C THR A 253 -24.66 -14.48 -19.35
N PRO A 254 -25.81 -14.89 -19.93
CA PRO A 254 -26.98 -15.29 -19.14
C PRO A 254 -26.71 -16.41 -18.12
N LYS A 255 -25.65 -17.22 -18.34
CA LYS A 255 -25.18 -18.20 -17.36
C LYS A 255 -24.56 -17.53 -16.14
N LYS A 256 -23.66 -16.55 -16.35
CA LYS A 256 -23.00 -15.80 -15.26
C LYS A 256 -23.99 -14.99 -14.44
N GLU A 257 -25.01 -14.41 -15.08
CA GLU A 257 -26.09 -13.73 -14.37
C GLU A 257 -26.87 -14.70 -13.45
N LYS A 258 -27.18 -15.91 -13.94
CA LYS A 258 -27.80 -16.95 -13.11
C LYS A 258 -26.89 -17.39 -11.98
N ASP A 259 -25.59 -17.56 -12.22
CA ASP A 259 -24.62 -17.92 -11.19
C ASP A 259 -24.49 -16.81 -10.13
N LEU A 260 -24.58 -15.53 -10.52
CA LEU A 260 -24.63 -14.41 -9.57
C LEU A 260 -25.94 -14.41 -8.78
N ASP A 261 -27.09 -14.64 -9.41
CA ASP A 261 -28.37 -14.78 -8.72
C ASP A 261 -28.33 -15.89 -7.64
N LEU A 262 -27.68 -17.02 -7.95
CA LEU A 262 -27.42 -18.11 -6.99
C LEU A 262 -26.53 -17.66 -5.83
N LEU A 263 -25.45 -16.92 -6.10
CA LEU A 263 -24.58 -16.35 -5.06
C LEU A 263 -25.38 -15.45 -4.12
N LEU A 264 -26.16 -14.53 -4.68
CA LEU A 264 -26.95 -13.58 -3.90
C LEU A 264 -28.09 -14.27 -3.15
N MET A 265 -28.59 -15.41 -3.61
CA MET A 265 -29.62 -16.16 -2.90
C MET A 265 -29.06 -16.97 -1.73
N THR A 266 -27.81 -17.42 -1.85
CA THR A 266 -27.15 -18.29 -0.86
C THR A 266 -26.32 -17.53 0.15
N GLN A 267 -25.76 -16.38 -0.24
CA GLN A 267 -24.84 -15.56 0.58
C GLN A 267 -25.24 -14.09 0.64
N GLY A 268 -26.26 -13.67 -0.12
CA GLY A 268 -26.80 -12.32 -0.09
C GLY A 268 -27.79 -12.12 1.05
N TRP A 269 -27.25 -11.96 2.26
CA TRP A 269 -27.99 -11.60 3.45
C TRP A 269 -28.30 -10.10 3.48
N SER A 270 -29.09 -9.66 4.46
CA SER A 270 -29.30 -8.23 4.67
C SER A 270 -27.96 -7.51 4.85
N ARG A 271 -27.75 -6.46 4.04
CA ARG A 271 -26.69 -5.48 4.27
C ARG A 271 -26.97 -4.68 5.55
N TYR A 272 -28.23 -4.51 5.93
CA TYR A 272 -28.65 -3.62 6.99
C TYR A 272 -29.17 -4.37 8.21
N ASP A 273 -28.85 -3.87 9.39
CA ASP A 273 -29.62 -4.21 10.58
C ASP A 273 -30.72 -3.17 10.76
N TRP A 274 -31.96 -3.56 10.43
CA TRP A 274 -33.11 -2.69 10.55
C TRP A 274 -33.36 -2.20 11.99
N THR A 275 -32.91 -2.96 13.00
CA THR A 275 -33.01 -2.49 14.39
C THR A 275 -32.16 -1.25 14.63
N ASN A 276 -31.00 -1.16 13.99
CA ASN A 276 -30.14 0.03 14.05
C ASN A 276 -30.74 1.18 13.24
N ILE A 277 -31.29 0.91 12.05
CA ILE A 277 -31.96 1.92 11.22
C ILE A 277 -33.10 2.59 11.99
N PHE A 278 -33.95 1.81 12.67
CA PHE A 278 -35.08 2.35 13.43
C PHE A 278 -34.68 3.11 14.70
N LYS A 279 -33.48 2.89 15.23
CA LYS A 279 -32.95 3.67 16.38
C LYS A 279 -32.48 5.07 15.98
N GLY A 280 -32.38 5.36 14.69
CA GLY A 280 -31.95 6.65 14.16
C GLY A 280 -30.58 6.59 13.51
N THR A 281 -30.06 7.77 13.12
CA THR A 281 -28.76 7.89 12.48
C THR A 281 -27.65 7.46 13.44
N PRO A 282 -26.70 6.59 13.01
CA PRO A 282 -25.56 6.24 13.84
C PRO A 282 -24.74 7.48 14.19
N ASN A 283 -24.15 7.49 15.38
CA ASN A 283 -23.25 8.56 15.80
C ASN A 283 -22.04 8.62 14.86
N ARG A 284 -21.74 9.82 14.35
CA ARG A 284 -20.55 10.06 13.54
C ARG A 284 -19.38 10.32 14.47
N PHE A 285 -18.65 9.26 14.81
CA PHE A 285 -17.49 9.35 15.68
C PHE A 285 -16.26 9.93 14.96
N PHE A 286 -16.20 9.80 13.64
CA PHE A 286 -15.08 10.27 12.82
C PHE A 286 -15.60 11.09 11.64
N GLU A 287 -15.03 12.27 11.47
CA GLU A 287 -15.23 13.09 10.29
C GLU A 287 -14.34 12.59 9.15
N PHE A 288 -14.72 12.91 7.91
CA PHE A 288 -13.87 12.59 6.76
C PHE A 288 -12.62 13.48 6.81
N GLU A 289 -11.47 12.88 7.06
CA GLU A 289 -10.18 13.58 7.04
C GLU A 289 -9.74 13.82 5.59
N ASN A 290 -9.42 15.06 5.27
CA ASN A 290 -8.92 15.46 3.96
C ASN A 290 -7.50 16.02 4.15
N GLY A 291 -6.52 15.14 4.21
CA GLY A 291 -5.16 15.45 4.64
C GLY A 291 -5.00 15.31 6.16
N ILE A 292 -3.78 15.56 6.62
CA ILE A 292 -3.34 15.49 8.01
C ILE A 292 -3.20 16.92 8.54
N ASP A 293 -3.80 17.19 9.70
CA ASP A 293 -3.61 18.46 10.39
C ASP A 293 -2.26 18.43 11.12
N LEU A 294 -1.41 19.43 10.88
CA LEU A 294 -0.12 19.58 11.55
C LEU A 294 -0.22 20.63 12.64
N GLU A 295 -0.08 20.20 13.88
CA GLU A 295 0.04 21.09 15.03
C GLU A 295 1.50 21.43 15.28
N GLY A 296 1.83 22.70 15.10
CA GLY A 296 3.17 23.22 15.33
C GLY A 296 3.30 23.90 16.69
N THR A 297 4.45 23.71 17.34
CA THR A 297 4.83 24.43 18.56
C THR A 297 6.19 25.09 18.37
N LEU A 298 6.29 26.36 18.77
CA LEU A 298 7.51 27.14 18.77
C LEU A 298 8.20 27.02 20.13
N TYR A 299 9.46 26.61 20.14
CA TYR A 299 10.26 26.40 21.35
C TYR A 299 11.39 27.43 21.51
N GLY A 300 11.76 27.71 22.76
CA GLY A 300 13.01 28.41 23.10
C GLY A 300 13.05 29.91 22.75
N GLN A 301 11.91 30.53 22.45
CA GLN A 301 11.84 31.95 22.10
C GLN A 301 10.50 32.57 22.50
N GLU A 302 10.54 33.80 23.01
CA GLU A 302 9.34 34.62 23.17
C GLU A 302 8.90 35.13 21.80
N VAL A 303 7.64 34.86 21.47
CA VAL A 303 6.99 35.31 20.24
C VAL A 303 6.17 36.56 20.58
N SER A 304 6.48 37.66 19.90
CA SER A 304 5.73 38.91 20.00
C SER A 304 4.40 38.82 19.24
N SER A 305 3.39 39.60 19.64
CA SER A 305 2.15 39.77 18.88
C SER A 305 2.36 40.29 17.45
N ASN A 306 3.53 40.87 17.15
CA ASN A 306 3.89 41.39 15.83
C ASN A 306 4.67 40.37 14.96
N ASP A 307 5.09 39.24 15.54
CA ASP A 307 5.79 38.20 14.80
C ASP A 307 4.81 37.44 13.90
N LYS A 308 5.20 37.24 12.64
CA LYS A 308 4.47 36.37 11.71
C LYS A 308 5.32 35.16 11.37
N LEU A 309 4.75 33.97 11.46
CA LEU A 309 5.42 32.75 11.01
C LEU A 309 5.16 32.56 9.52
N LEU A 310 6.21 32.58 8.71
CA LEU A 310 6.15 32.19 7.30
C LEU A 310 6.56 30.72 7.20
N VAL A 311 5.72 29.91 6.55
CA VAL A 311 6.06 28.55 6.13
C VAL A 311 6.21 28.50 4.62
N SER A 312 7.24 27.83 4.11
CA SER A 312 7.42 27.48 2.70
C SER A 312 7.29 25.97 2.52
N TYR A 313 6.59 25.57 1.47
CA TYR A 313 6.29 24.19 1.11
C TYR A 313 7.23 23.70 -0.01
N PRO A 314 7.38 22.37 -0.20
CA PRO A 314 8.24 21.79 -1.24
C PRO A 314 7.90 22.23 -2.67
N ASP A 315 6.67 22.66 -2.91
CA ASP A 315 6.18 23.14 -4.22
C ASP A 315 6.41 24.65 -4.44
N ASN A 316 7.27 25.27 -3.62
CA ASN A 316 7.60 26.70 -3.63
C ASN A 316 6.43 27.63 -3.29
N ARG A 317 5.32 27.13 -2.76
CA ARG A 317 4.31 27.99 -2.14
C ARG A 317 4.80 28.43 -0.75
N SER A 318 4.43 29.63 -0.34
CA SER A 318 4.66 30.10 1.04
C SER A 318 3.42 30.78 1.60
N ARG A 319 3.21 30.65 2.91
CA ARG A 319 2.04 31.21 3.60
C ARG A 319 2.40 31.69 5.00
N TYR A 320 1.77 32.79 5.42
CA TYR A 320 1.80 33.20 6.83
C TYR A 320 0.82 32.36 7.66
N LEU A 321 1.30 31.88 8.80
CA LEU A 321 0.53 31.16 9.80
C LEU A 321 0.29 32.09 11.00
N ASP A 322 -0.93 32.04 11.52
CA ASP A 322 -1.26 32.69 12.78
C ASP A 322 -0.62 31.91 13.94
N ILE A 323 -0.08 32.65 14.91
CA ILE A 323 0.54 32.08 16.11
C ILE A 323 -0.33 32.47 17.31
N LEU A 324 -0.77 31.48 18.08
CA LEU A 324 -1.50 31.66 19.33
C LEU A 324 -0.81 30.83 20.41
N ASP A 325 -0.38 31.46 21.51
CA ASP A 325 0.31 30.79 22.62
C ASP A 325 1.48 29.90 22.17
N ASN A 326 2.34 30.42 21.29
CA ASN A 326 3.46 29.71 20.65
C ASN A 326 3.06 28.48 19.81
N LYS A 327 1.78 28.31 19.50
CA LYS A 327 1.28 27.22 18.65
C LYS A 327 0.74 27.76 17.33
N PHE A 328 0.76 26.91 16.31
CA PHE A 328 0.20 27.19 14.99
C PHE A 328 -0.38 25.91 14.38
N LEU A 329 -1.24 26.06 13.38
CA LEU A 329 -1.90 24.94 12.70
C LEU A 329 -1.68 25.03 11.19
N ILE A 330 -1.26 23.93 10.58
CA ILE A 330 -1.32 23.73 9.13
C ILE A 330 -2.41 22.69 8.86
N PRO A 331 -3.63 23.11 8.53
CA PRO A 331 -4.73 22.17 8.33
C PRO A 331 -4.60 21.47 6.98
N LYS A 332 -5.05 20.21 6.90
CA LYS A 332 -5.30 19.46 5.67
C LYS A 332 -4.08 19.34 4.76
N TYR A 333 -2.92 19.08 5.34
CA TYR A 333 -1.67 18.91 4.61
C TYR A 333 -1.46 17.44 4.20
N PHE A 334 -0.83 17.22 3.05
CA PHE A 334 -0.46 15.87 2.58
C PHE A 334 1.06 15.74 2.64
N PRO A 335 1.65 15.48 3.82
CA PRO A 335 3.11 15.37 3.93
C PRO A 335 3.58 14.14 3.17
N GLU A 336 4.45 14.31 2.17
CA GLU A 336 5.13 13.17 1.59
C GLU A 336 6.40 12.85 2.39
N LYS A 337 6.77 11.57 2.45
CA LYS A 337 8.01 11.15 3.09
C LYS A 337 9.22 11.81 2.40
N GLY A 338 10.05 12.47 3.19
CA GLY A 338 11.21 13.25 2.75
C GLY A 338 10.90 14.68 2.34
N ASP A 339 9.64 15.13 2.38
CA ASP A 339 9.30 16.53 2.16
C ASP A 339 9.90 17.43 3.23
N MET A 340 10.22 18.67 2.84
CA MET A 340 10.83 19.66 3.70
C MET A 340 9.92 20.89 3.80
N LEU A 341 9.50 21.22 5.03
CA LEU A 341 8.91 22.52 5.34
C LEU A 341 9.98 23.46 5.86
N GLU A 342 9.92 24.70 5.40
CA GLU A 342 10.85 25.74 5.84
C GLU A 342 10.09 26.81 6.62
N PHE A 343 10.55 27.15 7.81
CA PHE A 343 9.90 28.10 8.70
C PHE A 343 10.82 29.28 9.01
N THR A 344 10.27 30.49 8.96
CA THR A 344 10.96 31.71 9.41
C THR A 344 9.99 32.65 10.12
N LEU A 345 10.46 33.30 11.18
CA LEU A 345 9.72 34.37 11.85
C LEU A 345 10.06 35.71 11.22
N ILE A 346 9.04 36.50 10.93
CA ILE A 346 9.18 37.82 10.32
C ILE A 346 8.62 38.86 11.27
N ASN A 347 9.48 39.83 11.64
CA ASN A 347 9.09 41.02 12.39
C ASN A 347 9.74 42.25 11.77
N ASN A 348 8.96 43.23 11.32
CA ASN A 348 9.46 44.49 10.77
C ASN A 348 10.61 44.33 9.74
N LYS A 349 10.48 43.34 8.83
CA LYS A 349 11.47 42.97 7.79
C LYS A 349 12.75 42.28 8.28
N THR A 350 12.84 41.95 9.56
CA THR A 350 13.90 41.08 10.09
C THR A 350 13.42 39.63 10.07
N LEU A 351 14.31 38.72 9.64
CA LEU A 351 14.07 37.29 9.63
C LEU A 351 14.78 36.65 10.82
N ARG A 352 14.07 35.77 11.51
CA ARG A 352 14.59 34.98 12.62
C ARG A 352 14.27 33.51 12.43
N LYS A 353 15.24 32.66 12.71
CA LYS A 353 15.05 31.21 12.71
C LYS A 353 14.24 30.78 13.94
N PRO A 354 13.06 30.16 13.75
CA PRO A 354 12.34 29.55 14.85
C PRO A 354 12.92 28.18 15.22
N THR A 355 12.59 27.69 16.42
CA THR A 355 12.67 26.24 16.71
C THR A 355 11.26 25.69 16.67
N VAL A 356 10.99 24.75 15.78
CA VAL A 356 9.65 24.24 15.51
C VAL A 356 9.59 22.75 15.84
N GLY A 357 8.62 22.34 16.66
CA GLY A 357 8.18 20.95 16.68
C GLY A 357 6.85 20.83 15.94
N ILE A 358 6.70 19.76 15.17
CA ILE A 358 5.47 19.43 14.45
C ILE A 358 4.93 18.13 15.02
N ASN A 359 3.63 18.12 15.35
CA ASN A 359 2.87 16.94 15.68
C ASN A 359 1.84 16.68 14.58
N MET A 360 1.73 15.44 14.12
CA MET A 360 0.72 15.04 13.14
C MET A 360 -0.53 14.59 13.90
N VAL A 361 -1.63 15.30 13.71
CA VAL A 361 -2.92 14.90 14.27
C VAL A 361 -3.56 13.93 13.30
N THR A 362 -3.49 12.65 13.64
CA THR A 362 -4.21 11.58 12.95
C THR A 362 -5.31 11.07 13.87
N ALA A 363 -6.48 10.71 13.34
CA ALA A 363 -7.44 9.92 14.10
C ALA A 363 -6.76 8.68 14.70
N GLU A 364 -7.18 8.27 15.90
CA GLU A 364 -6.82 6.97 16.46
C GLU A 364 -7.29 5.88 15.48
N LEU A 365 -6.36 5.39 14.66
CA LEU A 365 -6.61 4.22 13.84
C LEU A 365 -6.72 3.03 14.80
N PRO A 366 -7.75 2.19 14.67
CA PRO A 366 -7.81 0.98 15.47
C PRO A 366 -6.54 0.16 15.22
N GLU A 367 -5.87 -0.29 16.29
CA GLU A 367 -4.62 -1.07 16.23
C GLU A 367 -4.74 -2.33 15.35
N LYS A 368 -5.98 -2.76 15.09
CA LYS A 368 -6.31 -3.80 14.12
C LYS A 368 -7.35 -3.26 13.16
N LEU A 369 -7.00 -3.24 11.88
CA LEU A 369 -8.01 -3.30 10.83
C LEU A 369 -8.75 -4.62 11.03
N ASP A 370 -10.06 -4.55 11.32
CA ASP A 370 -10.91 -5.73 11.25
C ASP A 370 -10.78 -6.28 9.83
N GLN A 371 -10.02 -7.36 9.66
CA GLN A 371 -10.02 -8.11 8.42
C GLN A 371 -11.42 -8.69 8.27
N ILE A 372 -12.26 -7.96 7.54
CA ILE A 372 -13.67 -8.33 7.35
C ILE A 372 -13.76 -9.72 6.69
N TRP A 373 -12.71 -10.14 5.97
CA TRP A 373 -12.65 -11.39 5.22
C TRP A 373 -11.24 -11.98 5.19
N ASN A 374 -11.05 -13.14 5.81
CA ASN A 374 -9.89 -13.98 5.53
C ASN A 374 -10.22 -14.85 4.33
N GLU A 375 -9.60 -14.59 3.17
CA GLU A 375 -9.55 -15.62 2.13
C GLU A 375 -8.89 -16.85 2.75
N LYS A 376 -9.56 -18.01 2.69
CA LYS A 376 -8.94 -19.25 3.14
C LYS A 376 -7.74 -19.50 2.23
N VAL A 377 -6.55 -19.29 2.78
CA VAL A 377 -5.29 -19.57 2.11
C VAL A 377 -5.30 -21.06 1.80
N ILE A 378 -5.21 -21.41 0.51
CA ILE A 378 -4.98 -22.79 0.12
C ILE A 378 -3.65 -23.18 0.76
N PRO A 379 -3.60 -24.24 1.60
CA PRO A 379 -2.33 -24.73 2.11
C PRO A 379 -1.38 -24.90 0.92
N LYS A 380 -0.15 -24.37 1.03
CA LYS A 380 0.87 -24.65 0.02
C LYS A 380 0.90 -26.19 -0.15
N PRO A 381 0.85 -26.72 -1.39
CA PRO A 381 1.00 -28.14 -1.62
C PRO A 381 2.23 -28.67 -0.87
N GLU A 382 2.18 -29.87 -0.30
CA GLU A 382 3.33 -30.47 0.40
C GLU A 382 4.57 -30.58 -0.51
N ASP A 383 4.36 -30.65 -1.84
CA ASP A 383 5.40 -30.67 -2.87
C ASP A 383 5.83 -29.27 -3.38
N PHE A 384 5.40 -28.18 -2.73
CA PHE A 384 5.79 -26.82 -3.14
C PHE A 384 7.26 -26.57 -2.80
N ASN A 385 8.15 -26.86 -3.75
CA ASN A 385 9.58 -26.68 -3.61
C ASN A 385 9.91 -25.17 -3.64
N GLU A 386 10.23 -24.57 -2.49
CA GLU A 386 10.58 -23.14 -2.38
C GLU A 386 11.87 -22.77 -3.15
N ASN A 387 12.60 -23.79 -3.64
CA ASN A 387 13.85 -23.64 -4.37
C ASN A 387 13.72 -23.68 -5.91
N ILE A 388 12.56 -23.37 -6.49
CA ILE A 388 12.48 -23.14 -7.95
C ILE A 388 13.17 -21.81 -8.27
N LYS A 389 14.46 -21.87 -8.57
CA LYS A 389 15.16 -20.78 -9.25
C LYS A 389 14.70 -20.75 -10.70
N MET A 390 13.82 -19.81 -11.06
CA MET A 390 13.60 -19.43 -12.46
C MET A 390 14.89 -18.80 -13.00
N SER A 391 15.79 -19.66 -13.46
CA SER A 391 17.08 -19.27 -14.00
C SER A 391 16.83 -18.57 -15.34
N GLY A 392 17.30 -17.33 -15.51
CA GLY A 392 17.34 -16.67 -16.81
C GLY A 392 16.18 -15.73 -17.17
N LEU A 393 15.17 -15.52 -16.32
CA LEU A 393 14.10 -14.54 -16.62
C LEU A 393 14.64 -13.10 -16.60
N ILE A 394 15.37 -12.74 -15.55
CA ILE A 394 15.98 -11.41 -15.36
C ILE A 394 17.49 -11.56 -15.49
N SER A 395 18.14 -10.63 -16.16
CA SER A 395 19.61 -10.65 -16.31
C SER A 395 20.31 -10.42 -14.97
N ASP A 396 21.27 -11.28 -14.63
CA ASP A 396 22.02 -11.22 -13.37
C ASP A 396 22.85 -9.92 -13.23
N ASP A 397 23.21 -9.28 -14.36
CA ASP A 397 24.10 -8.12 -14.42
C ASP A 397 23.56 -6.83 -13.74
N ASN A 398 22.31 -6.80 -13.26
CA ASN A 398 21.74 -5.65 -12.51
C ASN A 398 20.78 -6.06 -11.39
N THR A 399 20.85 -7.29 -10.88
CA THR A 399 20.01 -7.71 -9.75
C THR A 399 20.78 -7.59 -8.43
N ILE A 400 20.23 -6.82 -7.49
CA ILE A 400 20.67 -6.89 -6.09
C ILE A 400 19.91 -8.06 -5.46
N ASN A 401 20.59 -9.18 -5.26
CA ASN A 401 20.07 -10.25 -4.42
C ASN A 401 20.08 -9.74 -2.98
N LEU A 402 18.91 -9.36 -2.45
CA LEU A 402 18.79 -8.96 -1.04
C LEU A 402 18.93 -10.22 -0.19
N ASN A 403 20.16 -10.53 0.18
CA ASN A 403 20.42 -11.52 1.22
C ASN A 403 19.85 -11.00 2.56
N GLU A 404 19.39 -11.94 3.38
CA GLU A 404 19.04 -11.73 4.78
C GLU A 404 20.05 -10.80 5.45
N VAL A 405 19.54 -9.77 6.15
CA VAL A 405 20.33 -8.72 6.80
C VAL A 405 21.22 -9.35 7.86
N THR A 406 22.40 -9.80 7.43
CA THR A 406 23.50 -10.13 8.31
C THR A 406 24.33 -8.86 8.37
N VAL A 407 24.32 -8.19 9.52
CA VAL A 407 25.19 -7.04 9.78
C VAL A 407 26.61 -7.57 9.79
N VAL A 408 27.26 -7.54 8.63
CA VAL A 408 28.69 -7.76 8.49
C VAL A 408 29.30 -6.37 8.40
N GLU A 409 29.96 -5.99 9.48
CA GLU A 409 30.72 -4.74 9.59
C GLU A 409 31.82 -4.76 8.51
N GLU A 410 31.56 -4.11 7.36
CA GLU A 410 32.63 -3.77 6.42
C GLU A 410 33.58 -2.83 7.14
N ARG A 411 34.77 -3.32 7.51
CA ARG A 411 35.88 -2.43 7.89
C ARG A 411 36.13 -1.48 6.73
N MET A 412 35.70 -0.23 6.88
CA MET A 412 35.98 0.85 5.94
C MET A 412 37.48 0.86 5.62
N LYS A 413 37.82 0.92 4.32
CA LYS A 413 39.19 1.20 3.88
C LYS A 413 39.62 2.54 4.50
N THR A 414 40.68 2.51 5.31
CA THR A 414 41.18 3.64 6.10
C THR A 414 41.56 4.84 5.23
N THR A 415 41.29 6.07 5.67
CA THR A 415 41.59 7.31 4.89
C THR A 415 43.07 7.42 4.48
N VAL A 416 43.97 6.86 5.29
CA VAL A 416 45.42 6.75 5.08
C VAL A 416 45.81 6.13 3.74
N GLU A 417 45.07 5.13 3.24
CA GLU A 417 45.40 4.46 1.96
C GLU A 417 45.26 5.41 0.77
N ASN A 418 44.38 6.40 0.86
CA ASN A 418 44.03 7.30 -0.23
C ASN A 418 44.78 8.65 -0.19
N ASN A 419 45.51 8.95 0.88
CA ASN A 419 46.24 10.21 0.99
C ASN A 419 47.54 10.20 0.16
N VAL A 420 47.60 11.12 -0.82
CA VAL A 420 48.73 11.27 -1.77
C VAL A 420 49.99 11.82 -1.10
N PHE A 421 49.85 12.54 0.02
CA PHE A 421 50.98 13.09 0.76
C PHE A 421 51.69 12.03 1.60
N ILE A 422 51.08 10.88 1.88
CA ILE A 422 51.70 9.81 2.66
C ILE A 422 52.54 8.92 1.73
N PRO A 423 53.87 8.88 1.88
CA PRO A 423 54.71 7.98 1.10
C PRO A 423 54.28 6.52 1.29
N LYS A 424 54.28 5.73 0.20
CA LYS A 424 53.79 4.33 0.22
C LYS A 424 54.41 3.48 1.33
N TYR A 425 55.70 3.66 1.63
CA TYR A 425 56.42 2.91 2.66
C TYR A 425 56.06 3.28 4.11
N LEU A 426 55.28 4.35 4.33
CA LEU A 426 54.83 4.80 5.64
C LEU A 426 53.39 4.41 5.95
N LYS A 427 52.57 4.09 4.94
CA LYS A 427 51.11 3.88 5.10
C LYS A 427 50.76 2.89 6.21
N ASP A 428 51.42 1.72 6.22
CA ASP A 428 51.16 0.65 7.20
C ASP A 428 51.64 0.98 8.63
N LYS A 429 52.37 2.09 8.81
CA LYS A 429 52.88 2.54 10.11
C LYS A 429 52.09 3.72 10.68
N MET A 430 51.18 4.30 9.90
CA MET A 430 50.40 5.46 10.30
C MET A 430 49.26 5.05 11.25
N THR A 431 48.99 5.89 12.24
CA THR A 431 47.78 5.83 13.05
C THR A 431 46.77 6.81 12.47
N GLU A 432 45.61 6.32 12.00
CA GLU A 432 44.50 7.16 11.60
C GLU A 432 43.87 7.86 12.82
N VAL A 433 43.59 9.15 12.70
CA VAL A 433 42.87 9.89 13.74
C VAL A 433 41.39 9.54 13.62
N THR A 434 40.83 8.87 14.63
CA THR A 434 39.39 8.56 14.76
C THR A 434 38.68 9.58 15.64
N GLU A 435 37.34 9.57 15.66
CA GLU A 435 36.54 10.44 16.55
C GLU A 435 36.90 10.20 18.02
N ASP A 436 37.15 8.94 18.42
CA ASP A 436 37.62 8.62 19.77
C ASP A 436 38.96 9.28 20.12
N ILE A 437 39.88 9.36 19.15
CA ILE A 437 41.18 10.03 19.35
C ILE A 437 40.99 11.54 19.46
N GLU A 438 40.07 12.12 18.68
CA GLU A 438 39.73 13.55 18.73
C GLU A 438 39.12 13.94 20.09
N VAL A 439 38.24 13.10 20.65
CA VAL A 439 37.62 13.34 21.96
C VAL A 439 38.64 13.19 23.09
N ASN A 440 39.48 12.15 23.05
CA ASN A 440 40.45 11.89 24.11
C ASN A 440 41.68 12.80 24.06
N PHE A 441 42.04 13.31 22.88
CA PHE A 441 43.19 14.19 22.66
C PHE A 441 42.77 15.36 21.76
N PRO A 442 42.15 16.42 22.32
CA PRO A 442 41.61 17.54 21.53
C PRO A 442 42.66 18.30 20.72
N LEU A 443 43.90 18.38 21.21
CA LEU A 443 45.02 19.03 20.54
C LEU A 443 46.09 18.02 20.10
N VAL A 444 46.80 18.35 19.02
CA VAL A 444 47.93 17.56 18.53
C VAL A 444 49.04 17.43 19.59
N SER A 445 49.22 18.46 20.42
CA SER A 445 50.15 18.42 21.55
C SER A 445 49.76 17.40 22.61
N ASP A 446 48.48 17.09 22.78
CA ASP A 446 47.99 16.06 23.69
C ASP A 446 48.35 14.66 23.18
N ILE A 447 48.23 14.44 21.86
CA ILE A 447 48.70 13.20 21.22
C ILE A 447 50.20 13.01 21.48
N ILE A 448 51.00 14.05 21.21
CA ILE A 448 52.46 14.00 21.38
C ILE A 448 52.83 13.75 22.85
N ARG A 449 52.15 14.42 23.80
CA ARG A 449 52.35 14.24 25.24
C ARG A 449 51.97 12.83 25.70
N SER A 450 50.86 12.28 25.21
CA SER A 450 50.41 10.91 25.51
C SER A 450 51.46 9.86 25.12
N ARG A 451 52.30 10.17 24.12
CA ARG A 451 53.38 9.32 23.66
C ARG A 451 54.70 9.60 24.38
N GLY A 452 54.70 10.27 25.54
CA GLY A 452 55.87 10.38 26.42
C GLY A 452 56.87 11.48 26.04
N TYR A 453 56.48 12.42 25.18
CA TYR A 453 57.21 13.66 24.95
C TYR A 453 56.82 14.70 26.00
N TYR A 454 57.80 15.51 26.41
CA TYR A 454 57.57 16.73 27.15
C TYR A 454 57.21 17.85 26.17
N VAL A 455 55.98 18.35 26.28
CA VAL A 455 55.45 19.45 25.44
C VAL A 455 55.12 20.64 26.33
N ARG A 456 55.70 21.81 26.05
CA ARG A 456 55.40 23.07 26.71
C ARG A 456 54.91 24.09 25.68
N GLU A 457 53.77 24.72 25.94
CA GLU A 457 53.12 25.70 25.06
C GLU A 457 52.98 27.04 25.81
N GLU A 458 54.03 27.83 25.87
CA GLU A 458 54.05 29.10 26.62
C GLU A 458 55.00 30.12 25.95
N LEU A 459 54.61 31.39 25.93
CA LEU A 459 55.54 32.48 25.62
C LEU A 459 56.43 32.74 26.86
N SER A 460 57.70 32.33 26.79
CA SER A 460 58.71 32.71 27.80
C SER A 460 59.47 33.96 27.38
N PHE A 461 59.73 34.85 28.34
CA PHE A 461 60.57 36.04 28.15
C PHE A 461 61.96 35.63 27.65
N GLY A 462 62.36 36.08 26.44
CA GLY A 462 63.64 35.75 25.81
C GLY A 462 63.66 34.50 24.91
N SER A 463 62.52 33.85 24.65
CA SER A 463 62.38 32.74 23.67
C SER A 463 61.59 33.19 22.45
N THR A 464 62.05 32.83 21.24
CA THR A 464 61.30 33.07 19.99
C THR A 464 60.24 32.00 19.72
N ASP A 465 60.39 30.81 20.33
CA ASP A 465 59.53 29.64 20.07
C ASP A 465 58.42 29.55 21.13
N ARG A 466 57.18 29.32 20.67
CA ARG A 466 55.96 29.16 21.48
C ARG A 466 55.70 27.72 21.89
N VAL A 467 56.17 26.75 21.11
CA VAL A 467 55.99 25.32 21.37
C VAL A 467 57.35 24.64 21.47
N ILE A 468 57.61 24.00 22.62
CA ILE A 468 58.84 23.25 22.87
C ILE A 468 58.48 21.77 23.08
N ILE A 469 59.04 20.90 22.24
CA ILE A 469 58.85 19.45 22.32
C ILE A 469 60.20 18.78 22.52
N ARG A 470 60.31 17.95 23.56
CA ARG A 470 61.54 17.21 23.91
C ARG A 470 61.20 15.81 24.41
N ILE A 471 62.08 14.85 24.21
CA ILE A 471 61.90 13.50 24.77
C ILE A 471 62.76 13.32 26.03
N ARG A 472 62.24 12.62 27.03
CA ARG A 472 63.03 12.14 28.16
C ARG A 472 63.60 10.77 27.79
N THR A 473 64.87 10.71 27.41
CA THR A 473 65.60 9.43 27.27
C THR A 473 66.33 9.10 28.56
N VAL A 474 66.47 7.81 28.87
CA VAL A 474 67.39 7.34 29.91
C VAL A 474 68.79 7.42 29.31
N GLN A 475 69.63 8.35 29.79
CA GLN A 475 71.03 8.43 29.36
C GLN A 475 71.90 7.55 30.25
N SER A 476 72.87 6.84 29.65
CA SER A 476 73.99 6.23 30.38
C SER A 476 74.85 7.32 31.00
N PHE A 477 75.41 7.02 32.19
CA PHE A 477 76.33 7.85 32.97
C PHE A 477 77.35 8.56 32.06
N GLU A 478 77.35 9.91 32.04
CA GLU A 478 78.39 10.85 31.55
C GLU A 478 78.02 11.90 30.49
N SER A 479 76.78 12.00 30.01
CA SER A 479 76.41 13.10 29.09
C SER A 479 75.65 14.24 29.80
N LYS A 480 76.18 15.47 29.76
CA LYS A 480 75.53 16.68 30.28
C LYS A 480 74.13 16.85 29.67
N ARG A 481 73.07 16.71 30.48
CA ARG A 481 71.64 17.12 30.33
C ARG A 481 71.17 17.65 28.95
N ALA A 482 71.44 16.93 27.86
CA ALA A 482 70.90 17.27 26.55
C ALA A 482 69.58 16.50 26.39
N MET A 483 68.45 17.21 26.53
CA MET A 483 67.16 16.66 26.15
C MET A 483 67.03 16.75 24.62
N PRO A 484 67.09 15.62 23.89
CA PRO A 484 67.07 15.67 22.43
C PRO A 484 65.70 16.13 21.93
N VAL A 485 65.72 16.85 20.81
CA VAL A 485 64.55 17.44 20.14
C VAL A 485 64.15 16.53 18.98
N PRO A 486 62.88 16.11 18.86
CA PRO A 486 62.44 15.27 17.75
C PRO A 486 62.48 16.01 16.41
N ALA A 487 62.63 15.26 15.32
CA ALA A 487 62.32 15.78 14.00
C ALA A 487 60.81 15.66 13.74
N ILE A 488 60.13 16.79 13.53
CA ILE A 488 58.70 16.80 13.23
C ILE A 488 58.48 17.19 11.77
N TYR A 489 57.64 16.41 11.08
CA TYR A 489 57.20 16.65 9.71
C TYR A 489 55.70 16.92 9.69
N LEU A 490 55.29 18.00 9.04
CA LEU A 490 53.89 18.30 8.75
C LEU A 490 53.70 18.21 7.23
N ASN A 491 52.87 17.29 6.74
CA ASN A 491 52.67 17.03 5.32
C ASN A 491 53.99 16.84 4.54
N ASN A 492 54.90 16.02 5.08
CA ASN A 492 56.29 15.80 4.61
C ASN A 492 57.24 17.01 4.67
N VAL A 493 56.82 18.16 5.18
CA VAL A 493 57.70 19.32 5.37
C VAL A 493 58.27 19.29 6.77
N ARG A 494 59.61 19.29 6.89
CA ARG A 494 60.27 19.33 8.20
C ARG A 494 60.07 20.69 8.85
N LEU A 495 59.59 20.67 10.09
CA LEU A 495 59.42 21.87 10.89
C LEU A 495 60.76 22.30 11.50
N ASN A 496 61.11 23.57 11.31
CA ASN A 496 62.28 24.18 11.96
C ASN A 496 61.94 24.73 13.35
N THR A 497 60.68 25.15 13.55
CA THR A 497 60.08 25.51 14.85
C THR A 497 58.74 24.79 14.97
N PHE A 498 58.26 24.54 16.20
CA PHE A 498 57.02 23.79 16.42
C PHE A 498 55.78 24.68 16.62
N ASP A 499 55.92 25.98 16.37
CA ASP A 499 54.85 26.96 16.61
C ASP A 499 53.58 26.71 15.80
N LEU A 500 53.70 26.05 14.64
CA LEU A 500 52.56 25.62 13.84
C LEU A 500 51.67 24.58 14.55
N LEU A 501 52.19 23.91 15.58
CA LEU A 501 51.43 22.96 16.39
C LEU A 501 50.71 23.63 17.57
N TYR A 502 50.94 24.93 17.80
CA TYR A 502 50.35 25.65 18.92
C TYR A 502 48.82 25.64 18.82
N ARG A 503 48.17 24.95 19.76
CA ARG A 503 46.70 24.78 19.80
C ARG A 503 46.12 24.19 18.51
N MET A 504 46.89 23.42 17.75
CA MET A 504 46.40 22.74 16.55
C MET A 504 45.36 21.68 16.95
N PRO A 505 44.11 21.78 16.46
CA PRO A 505 43.06 20.80 16.74
C PRO A 505 43.36 19.44 16.12
N THR A 506 43.03 18.36 16.82
CA THR A 506 43.23 17.00 16.32
C THR A 506 42.31 16.66 15.14
N ASN A 507 41.13 17.29 15.03
CA ASN A 507 40.19 17.07 13.92
C ASN A 507 40.71 17.58 12.56
N GLU A 508 41.74 18.43 12.55
CA GLU A 508 42.47 18.86 11.34
C GLU A 508 43.50 17.81 10.90
N VAL A 509 43.84 16.85 11.75
CA VAL A 509 44.81 15.78 11.46
C VAL A 509 44.10 14.55 10.92
N GLU A 510 44.59 14.03 9.80
CA GLU A 510 44.10 12.80 9.18
C GLU A 510 44.75 11.57 9.83
N SER A 511 46.07 11.62 9.95
CA SER A 511 46.87 10.55 10.52
C SER A 511 48.21 11.06 11.03
N PHE A 512 48.81 10.31 11.96
CA PHE A 512 50.13 10.61 12.49
C PHE A 512 50.97 9.34 12.71
N LEU A 513 52.29 9.51 12.76
CA LEU A 513 53.27 8.50 13.14
C LEU A 513 54.21 9.12 14.15
N ILE A 514 54.42 8.44 15.28
CA ILE A 514 55.41 8.83 16.29
C ILE A 514 56.36 7.65 16.49
N ASP A 515 57.58 7.77 15.96
CA ASP A 515 58.66 6.80 16.13
C ASP A 515 59.74 7.36 17.05
N LYS A 516 59.85 6.79 18.26
CA LYS A 516 60.85 7.25 19.26
C LYS A 516 62.28 6.82 18.95
N THR A 517 62.48 5.82 18.09
CA THR A 517 63.81 5.32 17.74
C THR A 517 64.55 6.25 16.79
N GLY A 518 63.79 7.06 16.03
CA GLY A 518 64.32 7.98 15.03
C GLY A 518 64.95 7.29 13.83
N ALA A 519 64.50 6.07 13.52
CA ALA A 519 65.06 5.27 12.44
C ALA A 519 64.91 5.97 11.08
N GLY A 520 66.01 6.06 10.33
CA GLY A 520 66.03 6.66 8.98
C GLY A 520 66.37 8.16 8.92
N GLU A 521 66.53 8.86 10.05
CA GLU A 521 66.81 10.31 10.07
C GLU A 521 68.24 10.69 10.53
N GLY A 522 69.11 9.68 10.75
CA GLY A 522 70.49 9.89 11.18
C GLY A 522 70.60 10.67 12.50
N VAL A 523 71.62 11.53 12.64
CA VAL A 523 71.87 12.36 13.85
C VAL A 523 70.66 13.25 14.20
N ARG A 524 69.83 13.59 13.20
CA ARG A 524 68.64 14.44 13.35
C ARG A 524 67.45 13.71 13.97
N GLY A 525 67.48 12.38 14.00
CA GLY A 525 66.48 11.53 14.66
C GLY A 525 66.76 11.27 16.14
N SER A 526 67.78 11.90 16.75
CA SER A 526 68.18 11.64 18.15
C SER A 526 67.07 11.87 19.20
N GLY A 527 66.04 12.66 18.88
CA GLY A 527 64.84 12.84 19.70
C GLY A 527 63.61 12.04 19.26
N GLY A 528 63.76 11.13 18.30
CA GLY A 528 62.66 10.48 17.58
C GLY A 528 62.10 11.33 16.44
N VAL A 529 61.12 10.78 15.73
CA VAL A 529 60.53 11.34 14.52
C VAL A 529 59.01 11.32 14.62
N ILE A 530 58.39 12.46 14.37
CA ILE A 530 56.94 12.64 14.38
C ILE A 530 56.52 13.09 12.98
N ARG A 531 55.57 12.40 12.36
CA ARG A 531 54.98 12.78 11.07
C ARG A 531 53.49 12.99 11.28
N ILE A 532 52.99 14.14 10.85
CA ILE A 532 51.59 14.55 10.96
C ILE A 532 51.11 14.87 9.54
N TYR A 533 49.99 14.28 9.13
CA TYR A 533 49.34 14.60 7.87
C TYR A 533 47.97 15.21 8.15
N THR A 534 47.75 16.40 7.60
CA THR A 534 46.49 17.11 7.77
C THR A 534 45.45 16.60 6.78
N ARG A 535 44.18 16.64 7.18
CA ARG A 535 43.06 16.45 6.26
C ARG A 535 43.03 17.63 5.28
N ARG A 536 42.42 17.44 4.11
CA ARG A 536 42.11 18.57 3.21
C ARG A 536 41.08 19.52 3.83
N LEU A 537 40.16 18.98 4.63
CA LEU A 537 39.13 19.69 5.36
C LEU A 537 38.96 19.03 6.75
N PRO A 538 38.75 19.80 7.84
CA PRO A 538 38.52 19.22 9.17
C PRO A 538 37.37 18.19 9.14
N ARG A 539 37.44 17.15 9.97
CA ARG A 539 36.30 16.21 10.08
C ARG A 539 35.06 16.98 10.56
N GLY A 540 33.97 16.90 9.79
CA GLY A 540 32.75 17.68 10.01
C GLY A 540 32.70 19.04 9.29
N TYR A 541 33.74 19.42 8.53
CA TYR A 541 33.69 20.59 7.66
C TYR A 541 32.73 20.32 6.50
N THR A 542 31.58 20.97 6.55
CA THR A 542 30.66 21.06 5.42
C THR A 542 30.97 22.35 4.68
N ASP A 543 31.14 22.26 3.36
CA ASP A 543 31.31 23.42 2.47
C ASP A 543 29.95 24.15 2.33
N GLN A 544 29.43 24.66 3.44
CA GLN A 544 28.26 25.52 3.45
C GLN A 544 28.74 26.97 3.46
N GLY A 545 28.83 27.56 2.26
CA GLY A 545 28.65 28.99 2.13
C GLY A 545 27.34 29.37 2.83
N SER A 546 27.41 30.27 3.82
CA SER A 546 26.25 30.94 4.43
C SER A 546 25.06 30.00 4.68
N SER A 547 25.12 29.18 5.73
CA SER A 547 23.87 28.60 6.26
C SER A 547 22.92 29.75 6.55
N ASP A 548 21.78 29.81 5.86
CA ASP A 548 20.76 30.81 6.10
C ASP A 548 20.24 30.63 7.53
N ASN A 549 20.87 31.31 8.49
CA ASN A 549 20.65 31.13 9.93
C ASN A 549 19.28 31.70 10.37
N THR A 550 18.41 31.98 9.41
CA THR A 550 17.08 32.57 9.55
C THR A 550 15.97 31.56 9.25
N ILE A 551 16.31 30.37 8.74
CA ILE A 551 15.36 29.34 8.32
C ILE A 551 15.51 28.07 9.15
N PHE A 552 14.39 27.56 9.66
CA PHE A 552 14.29 26.23 10.23
C PHE A 552 13.72 25.27 9.19
N LYS A 553 14.34 24.10 9.02
CA LYS A 553 13.91 23.09 8.06
C LYS A 553 13.40 21.88 8.82
N TYR A 554 12.15 21.49 8.57
CA TYR A 554 11.52 20.28 9.10
C TYR A 554 11.39 19.26 7.97
N GLU A 555 11.99 18.08 8.13
CA GLU A 555 11.89 16.99 7.16
C GLU A 555 10.91 15.92 7.68
N PHE A 556 9.92 15.56 6.88
CA PHE A 556 8.98 14.49 7.21
C PHE A 556 9.65 13.13 7.08
N LYS A 557 9.86 12.44 8.21
CA LYS A 557 10.36 11.05 8.23
C LYS A 557 9.28 10.03 7.90
N GLU A 558 8.03 10.39 8.13
CA GLU A 558 6.83 9.61 7.86
C GLU A 558 5.81 10.49 7.13
N GLY A 559 4.98 9.87 6.29
CA GLY A 559 4.03 10.57 5.44
C GLY A 559 3.56 9.68 4.29
N PHE A 560 2.85 10.27 3.34
CA PHE A 560 2.48 9.63 2.09
C PHE A 560 3.73 9.26 1.28
N GLU A 561 3.71 8.11 0.62
CA GLU A 561 4.80 7.73 -0.27
C GLU A 561 4.63 8.47 -1.61
N LYS A 562 5.72 9.03 -2.14
CA LYS A 562 5.69 9.66 -3.47
C LYS A 562 5.30 8.64 -4.52
N VAL A 563 4.57 9.08 -5.54
CA VAL A 563 4.23 8.23 -6.69
C VAL A 563 5.52 7.71 -7.34
N LYS A 564 5.77 6.41 -7.23
CA LYS A 564 6.96 5.77 -7.81
C LYS A 564 6.73 5.54 -9.30
N LYS A 565 7.73 5.89 -10.12
CA LYS A 565 7.76 5.47 -11.52
C LYS A 565 8.02 3.96 -11.55
N PHE A 566 7.23 3.23 -12.33
CA PHE A 566 7.46 1.80 -12.54
C PHE A 566 8.81 1.58 -13.24
N TYR A 567 9.61 0.66 -12.69
CA TYR A 567 10.83 0.18 -13.32
C TYR A 567 10.51 -1.07 -14.13
N THR A 568 10.72 -1.01 -15.45
CA THR A 568 10.64 -2.21 -16.29
C THR A 568 11.89 -3.06 -16.07
N PRO A 569 11.76 -4.32 -15.62
CA PRO A 569 12.91 -5.21 -15.45
C PRO A 569 13.66 -5.43 -16.77
N LYS A 570 14.97 -5.63 -16.69
CA LYS A 570 15.78 -6.04 -17.84
C LYS A 570 15.73 -7.56 -17.94
N TYR A 571 14.99 -8.06 -18.92
CA TYR A 571 14.86 -9.49 -19.17
C TYR A 571 15.99 -9.98 -20.08
N THR A 572 16.42 -11.22 -19.87
CA THR A 572 17.46 -11.86 -20.70
C THR A 572 17.01 -12.03 -22.15
N SER A 573 15.73 -12.35 -22.36
CA SER A 573 15.13 -12.45 -23.68
C SER A 573 13.63 -12.18 -23.60
N TYR A 574 13.12 -11.31 -24.47
CA TYR A 574 11.70 -11.06 -24.64
C TYR A 574 10.98 -12.17 -25.42
N PHE A 575 11.70 -13.10 -26.05
CA PHE A 575 11.12 -14.23 -26.80
C PHE A 575 11.16 -15.55 -26.03
N SER A 576 11.56 -15.50 -24.76
CA SER A 576 11.62 -16.67 -23.89
C SER A 576 10.21 -17.05 -23.42
N ASN A 577 9.97 -18.35 -23.24
CA ASN A 577 8.71 -18.83 -22.64
C ASN A 577 8.52 -18.26 -21.24
N GLU A 578 9.60 -18.06 -20.49
CA GLU A 578 9.58 -17.46 -19.16
C GLU A 578 9.05 -16.03 -19.22
N PHE A 579 9.52 -15.22 -20.19
CA PHE A 579 8.99 -13.88 -20.41
C PHE A 579 7.53 -13.92 -20.89
N GLU A 580 7.17 -14.75 -21.86
CA GLU A 580 5.79 -14.82 -22.34
C GLU A 580 4.78 -15.19 -21.23
N ASN A 581 5.20 -16.03 -20.28
CA ASN A 581 4.36 -16.46 -19.17
C ASN A 581 4.39 -15.49 -17.97
N PHE A 582 5.55 -14.92 -17.65
CA PHE A 582 5.81 -14.20 -16.39
C PHE A 582 6.37 -12.78 -16.53
N GLY A 583 6.68 -12.35 -17.73
CA GLY A 583 7.17 -11.02 -18.03
C GLY A 583 6.14 -9.93 -17.75
N THR A 584 6.66 -8.77 -17.37
CA THR A 584 5.92 -7.50 -17.27
C THR A 584 6.55 -6.49 -18.21
N ILE A 585 5.75 -5.95 -19.14
CA ILE A 585 6.21 -4.98 -20.13
C ILE A 585 6.20 -3.58 -19.51
N HIS A 586 5.07 -3.20 -18.90
CA HIS A 586 4.90 -1.88 -18.31
C HIS A 586 3.78 -1.85 -17.28
N TRP A 587 3.81 -0.85 -16.40
CA TRP A 587 2.70 -0.50 -15.53
C TRP A 587 2.63 1.02 -15.38
N VAL A 588 1.44 1.56 -15.61
CA VAL A 588 1.12 2.97 -15.40
C VAL A 588 0.14 3.03 -14.22
N PRO A 589 0.58 3.44 -13.02
CA PRO A 589 -0.29 3.48 -11.84
C PRO A 589 -1.40 4.53 -11.94
N GLU A 590 -1.12 5.62 -12.64
CA GLU A 590 -2.03 6.75 -12.82
C GLU A 590 -1.94 7.25 -14.27
N LEU A 591 -3.04 7.09 -15.00
CA LEU A 591 -3.23 7.52 -16.37
C LEU A 591 -4.54 8.31 -16.44
N ILE A 592 -4.41 9.63 -16.46
CA ILE A 592 -5.55 10.56 -16.49
C ILE A 592 -5.95 10.81 -17.94
N THR A 593 -7.21 10.55 -18.29
CA THR A 593 -7.76 10.87 -19.62
C THR A 593 -8.00 12.36 -19.77
N ASN A 594 -7.94 12.88 -21.00
CA ASN A 594 -8.41 14.23 -21.31
C ASN A 594 -9.95 14.34 -21.33
N GLU A 595 -10.48 15.52 -21.63
CA GLU A 595 -11.94 15.78 -21.69
C GLU A 595 -12.68 14.93 -22.73
N ASN A 596 -11.98 14.37 -23.72
CA ASN A 596 -12.53 13.47 -24.74
C ASN A 596 -12.40 11.99 -24.34
N GLY A 597 -11.99 11.68 -23.10
CA GLY A 597 -11.81 10.29 -22.64
C GLY A 597 -10.59 9.60 -23.25
N ILE A 598 -9.61 10.35 -23.76
CA ILE A 598 -8.40 9.82 -24.41
C ILE A 598 -7.18 10.01 -23.50
N ALA A 599 -6.38 8.97 -23.35
CA ALA A 599 -5.06 9.02 -22.74
C ALA A 599 -4.03 8.32 -23.63
N THR A 600 -2.78 8.79 -23.59
CA THR A 600 -1.68 8.16 -24.32
C THR A 600 -0.49 7.92 -23.40
N PHE A 601 0.22 6.83 -23.62
CA PHE A 601 1.43 6.48 -22.89
C PHE A 601 2.35 5.64 -23.75
N LYS A 602 3.62 5.56 -23.35
CA LYS A 602 4.65 4.79 -24.06
C LYS A 602 4.95 3.50 -23.32
N ILE A 603 5.10 2.42 -24.06
CA ILE A 603 5.63 1.15 -23.55
C ILE A 603 6.90 0.77 -24.31
N LEU A 604 7.74 -0.05 -23.70
CA LEU A 604 8.90 -0.64 -24.37
C LEU A 604 8.44 -1.51 -25.54
N ASN A 605 9.10 -1.40 -26.70
CA ASN A 605 8.87 -2.32 -27.80
C ASN A 605 9.62 -3.64 -27.53
N THR A 606 8.90 -4.63 -26.99
CA THR A 606 9.44 -5.97 -26.70
C THR A 606 9.40 -6.92 -27.89
N PHE A 607 8.98 -6.44 -29.07
CA PHE A 607 8.81 -7.23 -30.30
C PHE A 607 7.83 -8.41 -30.18
N GLN A 608 7.00 -8.41 -29.13
CA GLN A 608 5.91 -9.35 -28.95
C GLN A 608 4.79 -9.04 -29.94
N SER A 609 4.31 -10.07 -30.66
CA SER A 609 3.20 -9.92 -31.61
C SER A 609 1.85 -9.69 -30.95
N ASN A 610 1.70 -10.08 -29.68
CA ASN A 610 0.47 -9.91 -28.91
C ASN A 610 0.77 -9.45 -27.48
N VAL A 611 0.04 -8.44 -27.03
CA VAL A 611 0.20 -7.82 -25.71
C VAL A 611 -1.17 -7.66 -25.05
N THR A 612 -1.27 -8.02 -23.78
CA THR A 612 -2.49 -7.88 -22.97
C THR A 612 -2.40 -6.68 -22.05
N PHE A 613 -3.45 -5.87 -22.06
CA PHE A 613 -3.64 -4.71 -21.19
C PHE A 613 -4.74 -5.03 -20.17
N PHE A 614 -4.40 -4.89 -18.89
CA PHE A 614 -5.33 -4.93 -17.77
C PHE A 614 -5.53 -3.51 -17.26
N ILE A 615 -6.74 -3.01 -17.40
CA ILE A 615 -7.09 -1.61 -17.12
C ILE A 615 -8.14 -1.60 -16.02
N GLU A 616 -7.84 -0.94 -14.91
CA GLU A 616 -8.77 -0.72 -13.80
C GLU A 616 -8.77 0.77 -13.48
N GLY A 617 -9.90 1.36 -13.10
CA GLY A 617 -9.94 2.79 -12.85
C GLY A 617 -11.27 3.32 -12.34
N MET A 618 -11.27 4.61 -12.00
CA MET A 618 -12.44 5.30 -11.51
C MET A 618 -12.50 6.74 -12.03
N GLY A 619 -13.70 7.17 -12.41
CA GLY A 619 -14.00 8.53 -12.82
C GLY A 619 -14.25 9.48 -11.66
N ALA A 620 -14.18 10.77 -11.95
CA ALA A 620 -14.44 11.83 -10.96
C ALA A 620 -15.85 11.76 -10.31
N LYS A 621 -16.83 11.10 -10.94
CA LYS A 621 -18.17 10.89 -10.37
C LYS A 621 -18.38 9.45 -9.84
N GLY A 622 -17.30 8.68 -9.67
CA GLY A 622 -17.33 7.31 -9.14
C GLY A 622 -17.71 6.24 -10.16
N GLN A 623 -17.74 6.54 -11.47
CA GLN A 623 -17.90 5.50 -12.48
C GLN A 623 -16.67 4.59 -12.47
N LEU A 624 -16.86 3.30 -12.32
CA LEU A 624 -15.78 2.33 -12.31
C LEU A 624 -15.49 1.83 -13.74
N ILE A 625 -14.23 1.49 -13.99
CA ILE A 625 -13.73 0.95 -15.25
C ILE A 625 -12.92 -0.31 -14.94
N SER A 626 -13.23 -1.43 -15.61
CA SER A 626 -12.44 -2.67 -15.57
C SER A 626 -12.48 -3.28 -16.96
N ALA A 627 -11.31 -3.44 -17.58
CA ALA A 627 -11.18 -3.98 -18.92
C ALA A 627 -9.92 -4.84 -19.06
N GLU A 628 -10.06 -5.89 -19.86
CA GLU A 628 -8.98 -6.74 -20.33
C GLU A 628 -9.01 -6.69 -21.85
N ARG A 629 -7.89 -6.32 -22.49
CA ARG A 629 -7.80 -6.11 -23.93
C ARG A 629 -6.49 -6.65 -24.47
N ASN A 630 -6.59 -7.47 -25.51
CA ASN A 630 -5.44 -7.93 -26.27
C ASN A 630 -5.23 -7.00 -27.46
N LEU A 631 -3.98 -6.64 -27.72
CA LEU A 631 -3.57 -5.82 -28.84
C LEU A 631 -2.52 -6.58 -29.65
N ILE A 632 -2.82 -6.81 -30.93
CA ILE A 632 -1.87 -7.37 -31.88
C ILE A 632 -0.95 -6.24 -32.35
N ILE A 633 0.35 -6.42 -32.17
CA ILE A 633 1.38 -5.48 -32.59
C ILE A 633 1.91 -5.95 -33.95
N GLU A 634 1.35 -5.37 -35.01
CA GLU A 634 1.86 -5.56 -36.39
C GLU A 634 3.20 -4.87 -36.64
#